data_AF-A0A534MU71-F1
#
_entry.id   AF-A0A534MU71-F1
#
_cell.length_a   1.000
_cell.length_b   1.000
_cell.length_c   1.000
_cell.angle_alpha   90.00
_cell.angle_beta   90.00
_cell.angle_gamma   90.00
#
_symmetry.space_group_name_H-M   'P 1'
#
loop_
_entity.id
_entity.type
_entity.pdbx_description
1 polymer ?
#
loop_
_entity_poly.entity_id
_entity_poly.type
_entity_poly.pdbx_seq_one_letter_code
_entity_poly.pdbx_strand_id
1 'polypeptide(L)'
;YGAVRGADLITASILIDDIVALSLMTFVVGLASPSPLPPLYVLAGLLGILGLAALLIFVGSHALPPVLRATDAVSPSSVIMVAVSFGLLISFAFAVLGLPPLVGAFFAGSIVASTEYGPRVSRHITPVAAVFMGVFFASIGFLINPWTIPGVSSYPSPPRASPPPGNSSPAS
;
A
#
# COMPACT_ATOMS: atom_id res chain seq x y z
N TYR A 1 30.82 5.36 -5.03
CA TYR A 1 30.40 4.00 -5.45
C TYR A 1 29.82 3.12 -4.33
N GLY A 2 29.94 3.45 -3.04
CA GLY A 2 29.34 2.66 -1.94
C GLY A 2 27.86 2.94 -1.62
N ALA A 3 27.37 4.17 -1.86
CA ALA A 3 26.03 4.59 -1.45
C ALA A 3 24.88 3.93 -2.24
N VAL A 4 25.08 3.66 -3.54
CA VAL A 4 24.04 3.04 -4.40
C VAL A 4 23.72 1.62 -3.93
N ARG A 5 24.76 0.84 -3.56
CA ARG A 5 24.57 -0.51 -3.01
C ARG A 5 23.80 -0.50 -1.68
N GLY A 6 24.00 0.50 -0.84
CA GLY A 6 23.27 0.63 0.43
C GLY A 6 21.79 0.90 0.23
N ALA A 7 21.43 1.82 -0.68
CA ALA A 7 20.04 2.16 -0.96
C ALA A 7 19.26 0.99 -1.56
N ASP A 8 19.88 0.23 -2.47
CA ASP A 8 19.27 -0.97 -3.06
C ASP A 8 19.03 -2.05 -2.02
N LEU A 9 19.99 -2.25 -1.10
CA LEU A 9 19.86 -3.21 0.00
C LEU A 9 18.77 -2.81 1.00
N ILE A 10 18.66 -1.52 1.34
CA ILE A 10 17.61 -1.01 2.22
C ILE A 10 16.24 -1.21 1.57
N THR A 11 16.11 -0.87 0.28
CA THR A 11 14.85 -1.03 -0.47
C THR A 11 14.44 -2.50 -0.55
N ALA A 12 15.40 -3.40 -0.83
CA ALA A 12 15.16 -4.83 -0.82
C ALA A 12 14.77 -5.34 0.58
N SER A 13 15.44 -4.85 1.63
CA SER A 13 15.11 -5.21 3.02
C SER A 13 13.70 -4.78 3.41
N ILE A 14 13.28 -3.56 3.06
CA ILE A 14 11.93 -3.04 3.36
C ILE A 14 10.87 -3.88 2.63
N LEU A 15 11.13 -4.26 1.38
CA LEU A 15 10.22 -5.09 0.61
C LEU A 15 10.07 -6.50 1.22
N ILE A 16 11.20 -7.11 1.58
CA ILE A 16 11.21 -8.45 2.20
C ILE A 16 10.47 -8.41 3.55
N ASP A 17 10.70 -7.38 4.35
CA ASP A 17 10.04 -7.20 5.65
C ASP A 17 8.51 -7.15 5.51
N ASP A 18 7.99 -6.40 4.52
CA ASP A 18 6.55 -6.28 4.29
C ASP A 18 5.92 -7.63 3.87
N ILE A 19 6.61 -8.40 3.03
CA ILE A 19 6.17 -9.75 2.63
C ILE A 19 6.16 -10.70 3.84
N VAL A 20 7.22 -10.67 4.65
CA VAL A 20 7.33 -11.52 5.85
C VAL A 20 6.26 -11.14 6.87
N ALA A 21 6.07 -9.85 7.15
CA ALA A 21 5.07 -9.33 8.08
C ALA A 21 3.66 -9.73 7.65
N LEU A 22 3.30 -9.55 6.36
CA LEU A 22 2.01 -9.97 5.83
C LEU A 22 1.80 -11.48 5.94
N SER A 23 2.84 -12.28 5.63
CA SER A 23 2.76 -13.74 5.71
C SER A 23 2.51 -14.21 7.14
N LEU A 24 3.21 -13.62 8.10
CA LEU A 24 3.09 -13.95 9.52
C LEU A 24 1.75 -13.49 10.08
N MET A 25 1.28 -12.30 9.69
CA MET A 25 -0.03 -11.80 10.08
C MET A 25 -1.16 -12.70 9.56
N THR A 26 -1.06 -13.14 8.30
CA THR A 26 -2.02 -14.09 7.71
C THR A 26 -2.02 -15.42 8.46
N PHE A 27 -0.83 -15.92 8.81
CA PHE A 27 -0.69 -17.14 9.60
C PHE A 27 -1.31 -17.00 11.01
N VAL A 28 -1.06 -15.88 11.70
CA VAL A 28 -1.64 -15.59 13.03
C VAL A 28 -3.16 -15.50 12.96
N VAL A 29 -3.73 -14.85 11.94
CA VAL A 29 -5.18 -14.80 11.71
C VAL A 29 -5.75 -16.21 11.46
N GLY A 30 -5.03 -17.05 10.71
CA GLY A 30 -5.38 -18.45 10.53
C GLY A 30 -5.40 -19.24 11.84
N LEU A 31 -4.42 -19.03 12.72
CA LEU A 31 -4.38 -19.66 14.05
C LEU A 31 -5.49 -19.17 15.00
N ALA A 32 -5.88 -17.91 14.87
CA ALA A 32 -6.97 -17.33 15.65
C ALA A 32 -8.37 -17.80 15.19
N SER A 33 -8.45 -18.52 14.07
CA SER A 33 -9.72 -18.99 13.51
C SER A 33 -10.27 -20.17 14.33
N PRO A 34 -11.55 -20.15 14.76
CA PRO A 34 -12.12 -21.11 15.70
C PRO A 34 -12.31 -22.53 15.15
N SER A 35 -12.13 -22.75 13.85
CA SER A 35 -12.22 -24.07 13.21
C SER A 35 -10.88 -24.41 12.56
N PRO A 36 -10.20 -25.49 12.98
CA PRO A 36 -8.99 -25.96 12.31
C PRO A 36 -9.33 -26.33 10.87
N LEU A 37 -8.72 -25.65 9.90
CA LEU A 37 -8.83 -26.04 8.49
C LEU A 37 -8.02 -27.33 8.28
N PRO A 38 -8.55 -28.32 7.53
CA PRO A 38 -7.77 -29.52 7.23
C PRO A 38 -6.51 -29.15 6.43
N PRO A 39 -5.35 -29.79 6.68
CA PRO A 39 -4.07 -29.43 6.04
C PRO A 39 -4.14 -29.41 4.50
N LEU A 40 -4.99 -30.25 3.92
CA LEU A 40 -5.21 -30.32 2.47
C LEU A 40 -5.80 -29.02 1.89
N TYR A 41 -6.73 -28.37 2.59
CA TYR A 41 -7.33 -27.10 2.15
C TYR A 41 -6.31 -25.96 2.22
N VAL A 42 -5.46 -25.96 3.24
CA VAL A 42 -4.36 -24.98 3.37
C VAL A 42 -3.37 -25.14 2.22
N LEU A 43 -2.97 -26.38 1.91
CA LEU A 43 -2.07 -26.67 0.80
C LEU A 43 -2.69 -26.29 -0.56
N ALA A 44 -3.96 -26.64 -0.78
CA ALA A 44 -4.68 -26.28 -1.99
C ALA A 44 -4.82 -24.75 -2.15
N GLY A 45 -5.09 -24.03 -1.06
CA GLY A 45 -5.12 -22.56 -1.04
C GLY A 45 -3.75 -21.95 -1.41
N LEU A 46 -2.67 -22.46 -0.84
CA LEU A 46 -1.31 -22.01 -1.15
C LEU A 46 -0.95 -22.25 -2.62
N LEU A 47 -1.22 -23.45 -3.15
CA LEU A 47 -1.02 -23.75 -4.57
C LEU A 47 -1.92 -22.88 -5.47
N GLY A 48 -3.14 -22.58 -5.05
CA GLY A 48 -4.04 -21.69 -5.77
C GLY A 48 -3.47 -20.28 -5.89
N ILE A 49 -2.95 -19.71 -4.79
CA ILE A 49 -2.32 -18.39 -4.78
C ILE A 49 -1.06 -18.37 -5.65
N LEU A 50 -0.17 -19.37 -5.48
CA LEU A 50 1.05 -19.48 -6.29
C LEU A 50 0.75 -19.67 -7.78
N GLY A 51 -0.24 -20.51 -8.10
CA GLY A 51 -0.68 -20.77 -9.46
C GLY A 51 -1.29 -19.53 -10.11
N LEU A 52 -2.13 -18.79 -9.37
CA LEU A 52 -2.68 -17.52 -9.83
C LEU A 52 -1.57 -16.49 -10.06
N ALA A 53 -0.63 -16.34 -9.14
CA ALA A 53 0.50 -15.43 -9.28
C ALA A 53 1.35 -15.78 -10.53
N ALA A 54 1.68 -17.05 -10.72
CA ALA A 54 2.43 -17.52 -11.89
C ALA A 54 1.67 -17.26 -13.19
N LEU A 55 0.36 -17.56 -13.22
CA LEU A 55 -0.51 -17.30 -14.37
C LEU A 55 -0.54 -15.81 -14.70
N LEU A 56 -0.68 -14.94 -13.71
CA LEU A 56 -0.75 -13.49 -13.92
C LEU A 56 0.57 -12.91 -14.40
N ILE A 57 1.70 -13.36 -13.86
CA ILE A 57 3.03 -12.97 -14.36
C ILE A 57 3.18 -13.43 -15.81
N PHE A 58 2.81 -14.67 -16.10
CA PHE A 58 2.92 -15.23 -17.46
C PHE A 58 2.04 -14.47 -18.47
N VAL A 59 0.75 -14.33 -18.17
CA VAL A 59 -0.21 -13.64 -19.04
C VAL A 59 0.12 -12.16 -19.14
N GLY A 60 0.38 -11.49 -18.02
CA GLY A 60 0.70 -10.07 -17.99
C GLY A 60 2.00 -9.75 -18.71
N SER A 61 3.05 -10.55 -18.54
CA SER A 61 4.33 -10.35 -19.26
C SER A 61 4.22 -10.53 -20.77
N HIS A 62 3.26 -11.33 -21.26
CA HIS A 62 3.04 -11.51 -22.69
C HIS A 62 2.01 -10.54 -23.29
N ALA A 63 0.95 -10.22 -22.54
CA ALA A 63 -0.15 -9.37 -23.01
C ALA A 63 0.14 -7.88 -22.86
N LEU A 64 0.92 -7.47 -21.85
CA LEU A 64 1.18 -6.05 -21.57
C LEU A 64 2.12 -5.37 -22.59
N PRO A 65 3.25 -5.97 -23.02
CA PRO A 65 4.15 -5.33 -23.99
C PRO A 65 3.50 -4.87 -25.30
N PRO A 66 2.66 -5.67 -26.00
CA PRO A 66 2.02 -5.21 -27.22
C PRO A 66 1.02 -4.08 -26.98
N VAL A 67 0.31 -4.09 -25.85
CA VAL A 67 -0.61 -3.00 -25.47
C VAL A 67 0.15 -1.70 -25.23
N LEU A 68 1.27 -1.76 -24.50
CA LEU A 68 2.11 -0.58 -24.24
C LEU A 68 2.73 -0.03 -25.53
N ARG A 69 3.20 -0.89 -26.44
CA ARG A 69 3.72 -0.47 -27.76
C ARG A 69 2.65 0.22 -28.61
N ALA A 70 1.44 -0.34 -28.63
CA ALA A 70 0.33 0.26 -29.35
C ALA A 70 -0.07 1.63 -28.78
N THR A 71 0.01 1.81 -27.46
CA THR A 71 -0.29 3.11 -26.84
C THR A 71 0.81 4.13 -27.00
N ASP A 72 2.08 3.72 -26.97
CA ASP A 72 3.23 4.60 -27.19
C ASP A 72 3.22 5.19 -28.62
N ALA A 73 2.70 4.43 -29.60
CA ALA A 73 2.49 4.92 -30.97
C ALA A 73 1.44 6.03 -31.09
N VAL A 74 0.49 6.12 -30.13
CA VAL A 74 -0.54 7.17 -30.09
C VAL A 74 -0.03 8.39 -29.35
N SER A 75 0.45 8.19 -28.12
CA SER A 75 1.06 9.27 -27.35
C SER A 75 2.01 8.71 -26.29
N PRO A 76 3.20 9.33 -26.14
CA PRO A 76 4.17 8.90 -25.14
C PRO A 76 3.65 9.03 -23.68
N SER A 77 2.68 9.91 -23.41
CA SER A 77 2.08 10.08 -22.07
C SER A 77 1.03 9.01 -21.73
N SER A 78 0.43 8.38 -22.73
CA SER A 78 -0.60 7.35 -22.55
C SER A 78 -0.07 6.06 -21.92
N VAL A 79 1.22 5.76 -22.11
CA VAL A 79 1.91 4.60 -21.52
C VAL A 79 1.79 4.57 -20.00
N ILE A 80 1.93 5.73 -19.35
CA ILE A 80 1.84 5.84 -17.88
C ILE A 80 0.41 5.55 -17.43
N MET A 81 -0.58 6.11 -18.13
CA MET A 81 -1.98 5.91 -17.79
C MET A 81 -2.37 4.44 -17.91
N VAL A 82 -1.91 3.74 -18.96
CA VAL A 82 -2.13 2.31 -19.13
C VAL A 82 -1.42 1.50 -18.05
N ALA A 83 -0.16 1.80 -17.74
CA ALA A 83 0.59 1.08 -16.71
C ALA A 83 -0.05 1.20 -15.32
N VAL A 84 -0.49 2.41 -14.95
CA VAL A 84 -1.21 2.64 -13.68
C VAL A 84 -2.58 1.96 -13.70
N SER A 85 -3.33 2.06 -14.80
CA SER A 85 -4.63 1.41 -14.94
C SER A 85 -4.52 -0.11 -14.86
N PHE A 86 -3.47 -0.69 -15.46
CA PHE A 86 -3.16 -2.11 -15.35
C PHE A 86 -2.86 -2.50 -13.90
N GLY A 87 -2.03 -1.71 -13.20
CA GLY A 87 -1.78 -1.89 -11.77
C GLY A 87 -3.04 -1.92 -10.92
N LEU A 88 -3.93 -0.94 -11.14
CA LEU A 88 -5.21 -0.85 -10.45
C LEU A 88 -6.16 -1.99 -10.82
N LEU A 89 -6.19 -2.41 -12.09
CA LEU A 89 -7.03 -3.52 -12.56
C LEU A 89 -6.63 -4.83 -11.88
N ILE A 90 -5.34 -5.14 -11.81
CA ILE A 90 -4.85 -6.36 -11.16
C ILE A 90 -5.08 -6.27 -9.64
N SER A 91 -4.80 -5.14 -9.01
CA SER A 91 -5.09 -4.92 -7.59
C SER A 91 -6.57 -5.11 -7.26
N PHE A 92 -7.46 -4.56 -8.09
CA PHE A 92 -8.91 -4.73 -7.96
C PHE A 92 -9.33 -6.18 -8.15
N ALA A 93 -8.76 -6.90 -9.14
CA ALA A 93 -9.02 -8.32 -9.32
C ALA A 93 -8.65 -9.13 -8.08
N PHE A 94 -7.52 -8.83 -7.42
CA PHE A 94 -7.15 -9.47 -6.15
C PHE A 94 -8.17 -9.18 -5.05
N ALA A 95 -8.61 -7.93 -4.92
CA ALA A 95 -9.63 -7.55 -3.94
C ALA A 95 -10.92 -8.35 -4.13
N VAL A 96 -11.40 -8.50 -5.37
CA VAL A 96 -12.62 -9.28 -5.70
C VAL A 96 -12.43 -10.77 -5.41
N LEU A 97 -11.23 -11.30 -5.58
CA LEU A 97 -10.90 -12.69 -5.25
C LEU A 97 -10.67 -12.93 -3.74
N GLY A 98 -10.82 -11.89 -2.90
CA GLY A 98 -10.56 -11.98 -1.46
C GLY A 98 -9.07 -12.10 -1.11
N LEU A 99 -8.18 -11.76 -2.05
CA LEU A 99 -6.73 -11.75 -1.86
C LEU A 99 -6.23 -10.34 -1.48
N PRO A 100 -5.05 -10.22 -0.85
CA PRO A 100 -4.47 -8.93 -0.51
C PRO A 100 -4.25 -8.06 -1.77
N PRO A 101 -4.91 -6.89 -1.91
CA PRO A 101 -4.80 -6.04 -3.10
C PRO A 101 -3.37 -5.53 -3.35
N LEU A 102 -2.61 -5.32 -2.27
CA LEU A 102 -1.20 -4.91 -2.33
C LEU A 102 -0.33 -5.91 -3.10
N VAL A 103 -0.63 -7.21 -2.98
CA VAL A 103 0.11 -8.27 -3.66
C VAL A 103 -0.17 -8.23 -5.17
N GLY A 104 -1.42 -7.97 -5.56
CA GLY A 104 -1.80 -7.76 -6.97
C GLY A 104 -1.10 -6.54 -7.57
N ALA A 105 -1.06 -5.42 -6.84
CA ALA A 105 -0.35 -4.21 -7.26
C ALA A 105 1.17 -4.45 -7.40
N PHE A 106 1.78 -5.21 -6.49
CA PHE A 106 3.18 -5.60 -6.56
C PHE A 106 3.49 -6.41 -7.82
N PHE A 107 2.69 -7.44 -8.11
CA PHE A 107 2.87 -8.24 -9.33
C PHE A 107 2.67 -7.42 -10.61
N ALA A 108 1.66 -6.55 -10.64
CA ALA A 108 1.48 -5.68 -11.80
C ALA A 108 2.67 -4.72 -12.00
N GLY A 109 3.19 -4.16 -10.91
CA GLY A 109 4.39 -3.32 -10.93
C GLY A 109 5.64 -4.07 -11.41
N SER A 110 5.85 -5.30 -10.96
CA SER A 110 6.99 -6.11 -11.40
C SER A 110 6.91 -6.50 -12.88
N ILE A 111 5.72 -6.78 -13.38
CA ILE A 111 5.46 -7.00 -14.81
C ILE A 111 5.78 -5.74 -15.60
N VAL A 112 5.27 -4.56 -15.20
CA VAL A 112 5.58 -3.29 -15.87
C VAL A 112 7.08 -2.99 -15.85
N ALA A 113 7.76 -3.22 -14.73
CA ALA A 113 9.19 -2.99 -14.58
C ALA A 113 10.05 -3.89 -15.48
N SER A 114 9.55 -5.07 -15.84
CA SER A 114 10.21 -6.00 -16.78
C SER A 114 10.10 -5.57 -18.25
N THR A 115 9.24 -4.60 -18.57
CA THR A 115 9.07 -4.08 -19.94
C THR A 115 10.08 -2.98 -20.28
N GLU A 116 10.25 -2.70 -21.58
CA GLU A 116 11.08 -1.58 -22.07
C GLU A 116 10.64 -0.19 -21.56
N TYR A 117 9.39 -0.07 -21.12
CA TYR A 117 8.82 1.16 -20.58
C TYR A 117 8.98 1.32 -19.07
N GLY A 118 9.47 0.29 -18.37
CA GLY A 118 9.63 0.27 -16.90
C GLY A 118 10.36 1.49 -16.33
N PRO A 119 11.55 1.87 -16.84
CA PRO A 119 12.29 3.04 -16.34
C PRO A 119 11.52 4.35 -16.49
N ARG A 120 10.78 4.48 -17.60
CA ARG A 120 9.96 5.66 -17.89
C ARG A 120 8.78 5.78 -16.94
N VAL A 121 8.07 4.67 -16.72
CA VAL A 121 6.94 4.60 -15.80
C VAL A 121 7.42 4.87 -14.37
N SER A 122 8.54 4.27 -13.95
CA SER A 122 9.16 4.48 -12.65
C SER A 122 9.41 5.97 -12.37
N ARG A 123 10.04 6.69 -13.30
CA ARG A 123 10.33 8.14 -13.14
C ARG A 123 9.07 8.98 -12.87
N HIS A 124 7.92 8.59 -13.42
CA HIS A 124 6.66 9.33 -13.23
C HIS A 124 5.91 8.91 -11.97
N ILE A 125 6.06 7.66 -11.54
CA ILE A 125 5.42 7.14 -10.33
C ILE A 125 6.16 7.53 -9.05
N THR A 126 7.48 7.70 -9.07
CA THR A 126 8.27 8.12 -7.90
C THR A 126 7.70 9.35 -7.17
N PRO A 127 7.36 10.48 -7.82
CA PRO A 127 6.78 11.62 -7.11
C PRO A 127 5.39 11.32 -6.54
N VAL A 128 4.59 10.50 -7.22
CA VAL A 128 3.26 10.08 -6.75
C VAL A 128 3.41 9.22 -5.50
N ALA A 129 4.35 8.26 -5.49
CA ALA A 129 4.65 7.43 -4.34
C ALA A 129 5.09 8.27 -3.13
N ALA A 130 5.88 9.33 -3.33
CA ALA A 130 6.28 10.24 -2.25
C ALA A 130 5.08 10.95 -1.58
N VAL A 131 4.07 11.35 -2.37
CA VAL A 131 2.83 11.93 -1.84
C VAL A 131 2.05 10.90 -1.02
N PHE A 132 1.88 9.68 -1.54
CA PHE A 132 1.18 8.62 -0.82
C PHE A 132 1.91 8.21 0.47
N MET A 133 3.24 8.23 0.47
CA MET A 133 4.02 8.01 1.70
C MET A 133 3.72 9.07 2.75
N GLY A 134 3.62 10.35 2.37
CA GLY A 134 3.22 11.42 3.28
C GLY A 134 1.82 11.18 3.87
N VAL A 135 0.85 10.78 3.03
CA VAL A 135 -0.52 10.46 3.46
C VAL A 135 -0.56 9.24 4.38
N PHE A 136 0.22 8.19 4.08
CA PHE A 136 0.33 6.98 4.89
C PHE A 136 0.83 7.30 6.30
N PHE A 137 1.94 8.03 6.42
CA PHE A 137 2.49 8.42 7.72
C PHE A 137 1.57 9.36 8.50
N ALA A 138 0.93 10.32 7.82
CA ALA A 138 -0.06 11.18 8.46
C ALA A 138 -1.25 10.37 9.01
N SER A 139 -1.74 9.40 8.23
CA SER A 139 -2.88 8.56 8.63
C SER A 139 -2.55 7.71 9.86
N ILE A 140 -1.37 7.07 9.89
CA ILE A 140 -0.92 6.32 11.07
C ILE A 140 -0.74 7.24 12.27
N GLY A 141 -0.17 8.44 12.06
CA GLY A 141 -0.01 9.44 13.11
C GLY A 141 -1.33 9.84 13.75
N PHE A 142 -2.40 10.02 12.96
CA PHE A 142 -3.73 10.36 13.46
C PHE A 142 -4.43 9.23 14.20
N LEU A 143 -4.05 7.97 13.99
CA LEU A 143 -4.57 6.83 14.77
C LEU A 143 -4.05 6.83 16.21
N ILE A 144 -2.97 7.56 16.50
CA ILE A 144 -2.38 7.63 17.83
C ILE A 144 -3.14 8.69 18.66
N ASN A 145 -3.76 8.26 19.76
CA ASN A 145 -4.39 9.17 20.70
C ASN A 145 -3.31 9.84 21.57
N PRO A 146 -3.09 11.17 21.45
CA PRO A 146 -2.04 11.85 22.22
C PRO A 146 -2.27 11.82 23.74
N TRP A 147 -3.52 11.64 24.19
CA TRP A 147 -3.87 11.59 25.61
C TRP A 147 -3.50 10.26 26.28
N THR A 148 -3.24 9.21 25.50
CA THR A 148 -2.77 7.92 26.01
C THR A 148 -1.25 7.87 26.25
N ILE A 149 -0.52 8.93 25.87
CA ILE A 149 0.93 9.01 26.04
C ILE A 149 1.24 9.39 27.50
N PRO A 150 1.96 8.54 28.26
CA PRO A 150 2.34 8.85 29.65
C PRO A 150 3.17 10.14 29.70
N GLY A 151 2.66 11.18 30.37
CA GLY A 151 3.30 12.50 30.50
C GLY A 151 2.48 13.67 29.95
N VAL A 152 1.52 13.44 29.06
CA VAL A 152 0.60 14.49 28.56
C VAL A 152 -0.59 14.70 29.52
N SER A 153 -0.98 13.69 30.29
CA SER A 153 -2.10 13.82 31.25
C SER A 153 -1.77 14.66 32.49
N SER A 154 -0.49 14.97 32.71
CA SER A 154 0.00 15.71 33.88
C SER A 154 -0.11 17.23 33.73
N TYR A 155 -0.52 17.74 32.56
CA TYR A 155 -0.62 19.18 32.33
C TYR A 155 -1.78 19.77 33.14
N PRO A 156 -1.52 20.73 34.05
CA PRO A 156 -2.56 21.45 34.77
C PRO A 156 -3.45 22.17 33.75
N SER A 157 -4.77 22.01 33.87
CA SER A 157 -5.71 22.75 33.05
C SER A 157 -5.47 24.27 33.22
N PRO A 158 -5.46 25.07 32.14
CA PRO A 158 -5.29 26.51 32.28
C PRO A 158 -6.39 27.09 33.19
N PRO A 159 -6.04 28.06 34.07
CA PRO A 159 -7.03 28.67 34.97
C PRO A 159 -8.18 29.22 34.14
N ARG A 160 -9.42 28.81 34.47
CA ARG A 160 -10.63 29.33 33.81
C ARG A 160 -10.60 30.84 33.94
N ALA A 161 -10.54 31.54 32.82
CA ALA A 161 -10.72 32.99 32.80
C ALA A 161 -12.08 33.28 33.45
N SER A 162 -12.09 34.10 34.50
CA SER A 162 -13.32 34.57 35.13
C SER A 162 -14.17 35.27 34.08
N PRO A 163 -15.49 35.00 34.02
CA PRO A 163 -16.36 35.67 33.06
C PRO A 163 -16.25 37.19 33.25
N PRO A 164 -16.22 37.99 32.15
CA PRO A 164 -16.23 39.44 32.27
C PRO A 164 -17.47 39.86 33.08
N PRO A 165 -17.36 40.86 33.97
CA PRO A 165 -18.48 41.32 34.77
C PRO A 165 -19.63 41.74 33.85
N GLY A 166 -20.75 41.04 33.97
CA GLY A 166 -21.93 41.25 33.14
C GLY A 166 -22.50 42.65 33.32
N ASN A 167 -22.72 43.33 32.19
CA ASN A 167 -23.65 44.43 32.07
C ASN A 167 -25.03 43.95 32.57
N SER A 168 -25.38 44.31 33.79
CA SER A 168 -26.75 44.31 34.27
C SER A 168 -27.50 45.46 33.59
N SER A 169 -28.13 45.18 32.44
CA SER A 169 -29.19 46.05 31.91
C SER A 169 -30.46 45.78 32.73
N PRO A 170 -31.03 46.77 33.43
CA PRO A 170 -32.32 46.60 34.08
C PRO A 170 -33.40 46.59 33.01
N ALA A 171 -34.23 45.54 33.05
CA ALA A 171 -35.52 45.55 32.39
C ALA A 171 -36.43 46.57 33.10
N SER A 172 -36.65 47.72 32.47
CA SER A 172 -37.84 48.57 32.62
C SER A 172 -37.78 49.72 31.61
#